data_AF-A0A7W3JEG8-F1
#
_entry.id   AF-A0A7W3JEG8-F1
#
_cell.length_a   1.000
_cell.length_b   1.000
_cell.length_c   1.000
_cell.angle_alpha   90.00
_cell.angle_beta   90.00
_cell.angle_gamma   90.00
#
_symmetry.space_group_name_H-M   'P 1'
#
loop_
_entity.id
_entity.type
_entity.pdbx_description
1 polymer ?
#
loop_
_entity_poly.entity_id
_entity_poly.type
_entity_poly.pdbx_seq_one_letter_code
_entity_poly.pdbx_strand_id
1 'polypeptide(L)'
;MPRTWFRRGLVALLAAVAVWGYGIAGSFGINELDETCQQVHGQPYDGDYRHREWSGPPPLYPLHNMCNEHYDLIPGWINPTIAVLAVSGGGMAVFAAVSWTSDVVGRRIRSAGA
;
A
#
# COMPACT_ATOMS: atom_id res chain seq x y z
N MET A 1 26.19 -3.41 -9.09
CA MET A 1 25.17 -4.35 -8.54
C MET A 1 23.76 -3.73 -8.58
N PRO A 2 23.14 -3.48 -9.75
CA PRO A 2 21.79 -2.89 -9.81
C PRO A 2 20.67 -3.92 -9.58
N ARG A 3 20.91 -5.19 -9.99
CA ARG A 3 19.89 -6.26 -9.99
C ARG A 3 19.38 -6.62 -8.59
N THR A 4 20.23 -6.54 -7.57
CA THR A 4 19.85 -6.86 -6.18
C THR A 4 18.98 -5.77 -5.57
N TRP A 5 19.32 -4.50 -5.78
CA TRP A 5 18.51 -3.35 -5.38
C TRP A 5 17.15 -3.34 -6.08
N PHE A 6 17.14 -3.62 -7.39
CA PHE A 6 15.90 -3.78 -8.14
C PHE A 6 15.04 -4.92 -7.59
N ARG A 7 15.63 -6.09 -7.31
CA ARG A 7 14.88 -7.24 -6.75
C ARG A 7 14.31 -6.92 -5.36
N ARG A 8 15.07 -6.26 -4.48
CA ARG A 8 14.58 -5.85 -3.15
C ARG A 8 13.47 -4.81 -3.26
N GLY A 9 13.62 -3.84 -4.16
CA GLY A 9 12.58 -2.84 -4.44
C GLY A 9 11.29 -3.47 -4.96
N LEU A 10 11.42 -4.42 -5.91
CA LEU A 10 10.28 -5.17 -6.43
C LEU A 10 9.57 -5.98 -5.33
N VAL A 11 10.32 -6.68 -4.48
CA VAL A 11 9.73 -7.43 -3.35
C VAL A 11 9.00 -6.48 -2.39
N ALA A 12 9.57 -5.32 -2.07
CA ALA A 12 8.93 -4.33 -1.21
C ALA A 12 7.63 -3.78 -1.85
N LEU A 13 7.62 -3.52 -3.15
CA LEU A 13 6.43 -3.08 -3.88
C LEU A 13 5.35 -4.17 -3.93
N LEU A 14 5.72 -5.42 -4.18
CA LEU A 14 4.79 -6.55 -4.14
C LEU A 14 4.21 -6.74 -2.73
N ALA A 15 5.02 -6.58 -1.69
CA ALA A 15 4.55 -6.58 -0.31
C ALA A 15 3.58 -5.41 -0.04
N ALA A 16 3.86 -4.20 -0.56
CA ALA A 16 2.94 -3.07 -0.45
C ALA A 16 1.58 -3.38 -1.10
N VAL A 17 1.59 -3.98 -2.31
CA VAL A 17 0.38 -4.41 -3.01
C VAL A 17 -0.36 -5.50 -2.22
N ALA A 18 0.35 -6.46 -1.63
CA ALA A 18 -0.27 -7.51 -0.82
C ALA A 18 -0.94 -6.94 0.44
N VAL A 19 -0.27 -6.02 1.16
CA VAL A 19 -0.83 -5.34 2.35
C VAL A 19 -2.03 -4.47 1.97
N TRP A 20 -1.94 -3.74 0.84
CA TRP A 20 -3.05 -2.96 0.30
C TRP A 20 -4.25 -3.84 -0.08
N GLY A 21 -4.01 -4.97 -0.75
CA GLY A 21 -5.04 -5.94 -1.09
C GLY A 21 -5.71 -6.57 0.14
N TYR A 22 -4.94 -6.85 1.18
CA TYR A 22 -5.48 -7.30 2.47
C TYR A 22 -6.39 -6.25 3.11
N GLY A 23 -5.97 -4.98 3.13
CA GLY A 23 -6.80 -3.88 3.62
C GLY A 23 -8.10 -3.72 2.81
N ILE A 24 -8.01 -3.77 1.47
CA ILE A 24 -9.18 -3.70 0.59
C ILE A 24 -10.12 -4.88 0.80
N ALA A 25 -9.61 -6.10 0.95
CA ALA A 25 -10.47 -7.25 1.23
C ALA A 25 -11.23 -7.10 2.56
N GLY A 26 -10.66 -6.38 3.53
CA GLY A 26 -11.35 -5.99 4.77
C GLY A 26 -12.33 -4.82 4.60
N SER A 27 -12.03 -3.85 3.74
CA SER A 27 -12.90 -2.70 3.46
C SER A 27 -14.12 -3.05 2.60
N PHE A 28 -13.95 -3.96 1.65
CA PHE A 28 -14.93 -4.37 0.65
C PHE A 28 -15.39 -5.81 0.86
N GLY A 29 -15.23 -6.33 2.09
CA GLY A 29 -15.55 -7.70 2.43
C GLY A 29 -16.95 -8.08 1.95
N ILE A 30 -17.01 -9.22 1.28
CA ILE A 30 -18.12 -10.06 0.83
C ILE A 30 -19.30 -10.26 1.83
N ASN A 31 -19.23 -9.69 3.02
CA ASN A 31 -20.20 -9.85 4.11
C ASN A 31 -20.81 -8.49 4.43
N GLU A 32 -22.01 -8.49 4.99
CA GLU A 32 -22.66 -7.25 5.39
C GLU A 32 -21.84 -6.59 6.52
N LEU A 33 -21.57 -5.29 6.35
CA LEU A 33 -20.60 -4.55 7.17
C LEU A 33 -21.04 -4.48 8.63
N ASP A 34 -22.36 -4.45 8.85
CA ASP A 34 -23.01 -4.54 10.15
C ASP A 34 -22.72 -5.88 10.84
N GLU A 35 -22.81 -7.00 10.12
CA GLU A 35 -22.48 -8.33 10.64
C GLU A 35 -21.00 -8.39 11.03
N THR A 36 -20.11 -7.86 10.20
CA THR A 36 -18.67 -7.86 10.51
C THR A 36 -18.36 -7.00 11.74
N CYS A 37 -18.93 -5.79 11.82
CA CYS A 37 -18.76 -4.91 12.96
C CYS A 37 -19.31 -5.55 14.25
N GLN A 38 -20.55 -6.06 14.22
CA GLN A 38 -21.22 -6.56 15.42
C GLN A 38 -20.80 -7.99 15.81
N GLN A 39 -20.70 -8.91 14.85
CA GLN A 39 -20.46 -10.33 15.12
C GLN A 39 -18.96 -10.67 15.19
N VAL A 40 -18.12 -10.06 14.33
CA VAL A 40 -16.68 -10.38 14.30
C VAL A 40 -15.91 -9.51 15.29
N HIS A 41 -16.22 -8.22 15.35
CA HIS A 41 -15.49 -7.26 16.19
C HIS A 41 -16.22 -6.83 17.46
N GLY A 42 -17.50 -7.19 17.62
CA GLY A 42 -18.29 -6.83 18.81
C GLY A 42 -18.56 -5.33 18.95
N GLN A 43 -18.44 -4.58 17.85
CA GLN A 43 -18.57 -3.13 17.82
C GLN A 43 -19.96 -2.72 17.32
N PRO A 44 -20.58 -1.69 17.92
CA PRO A 44 -21.85 -1.16 17.42
C PRO A 44 -21.63 -0.57 16.04
N TYR A 45 -22.47 -1.00 15.10
CA TYR A 45 -22.53 -0.42 13.75
C TYR A 45 -23.42 0.83 13.77
N ASP A 46 -22.86 1.97 13.38
CA ASP A 46 -23.57 3.24 13.25
C ASP A 46 -23.83 3.56 11.77
N GLY A 47 -25.01 3.16 11.31
CA GLY A 47 -25.47 3.44 9.95
C GLY A 47 -25.69 4.92 9.67
N ASP A 48 -26.11 5.71 10.67
CA ASP A 48 -26.35 7.15 10.50
C ASP A 48 -25.04 7.90 10.30
N TYR A 49 -24.00 7.55 11.08
CA TYR A 49 -22.63 8.04 10.87
C TYR A 49 -22.15 7.71 9.46
N ARG A 50 -22.32 6.45 9.02
CA ARG A 50 -21.90 6.02 7.69
C ARG A 50 -22.65 6.74 6.57
N HIS A 51 -23.96 6.96 6.70
CA HIS A 51 -24.72 7.69 5.68
C HIS A 51 -24.31 9.16 5.57
N ARG A 52 -23.89 9.78 6.68
CA ARG A 52 -23.43 11.18 6.69
C ARG A 52 -21.99 11.32 6.19
N GLU A 53 -21.09 10.46 6.67
CA GLU A 53 -19.65 10.58 6.42
C GLU A 53 -19.18 9.78 5.20
N TRP A 54 -19.87 8.69 4.86
CA TRP A 54 -19.50 7.73 3.82
C TRP A 54 -20.49 7.70 2.66
N SER A 55 -20.64 8.84 1.98
CA SER A 55 -21.54 8.97 0.82
C SER A 55 -20.91 8.59 -0.53
N GLY A 56 -19.67 8.09 -0.54
CA GLY A 56 -18.91 7.82 -1.76
C GLY A 56 -18.14 6.49 -1.77
N PRO A 57 -17.56 6.12 -2.91
CA PRO A 57 -16.65 4.98 -2.99
C PRO A 57 -15.48 5.19 -2.01
N PRO A 58 -15.05 4.13 -1.30
CA PRO A 58 -13.97 4.25 -0.34
C PRO A 58 -12.67 4.73 -1.03
N PRO A 59 -11.88 5.59 -0.38
CA PRO A 59 -10.65 6.12 -0.96
C PRO A 59 -9.63 5.00 -1.21
N LEU A 60 -8.81 5.17 -2.25
CA LEU A 60 -7.72 4.22 -2.56
C LEU A 60 -6.58 4.26 -1.53
N TYR A 61 -6.43 5.39 -0.82
CA TYR A 61 -5.55 5.62 0.33
C TYR A 61 -5.90 6.96 0.99
N PRO A 62 -5.82 7.11 2.33
CA PRO A 62 -5.62 6.06 3.33
C PRO A 62 -6.80 5.07 3.34
N LEU A 63 -6.51 3.78 3.53
CA LEU A 63 -7.56 2.78 3.67
C LEU A 63 -8.17 2.93 5.04
N HIS A 64 -9.49 2.98 5.07
CA HIS A 64 -10.24 3.08 6.29
C HIS A 64 -11.61 2.44 6.02
N ASN A 65 -12.26 1.91 7.05
CA ASN A 65 -13.62 1.39 6.96
C ASN A 65 -14.24 1.43 8.35
N MET A 66 -14.92 2.53 8.68
CA MET A 66 -15.44 2.76 10.02
C MET A 66 -16.73 1.98 10.28
N CYS A 67 -16.78 1.35 11.46
CA CYS A 67 -18.02 0.82 12.04
C CYS A 67 -18.83 1.92 12.74
N ASN A 68 -18.12 2.84 13.40
CA ASN A 68 -18.63 4.01 14.09
C ASN A 68 -17.52 5.07 14.16
N GLU A 69 -17.79 6.21 14.78
CA GLU A 69 -16.82 7.33 14.92
C GLU A 69 -15.51 6.97 15.63
N HIS A 70 -15.46 5.84 16.36
CA HIS A 70 -14.33 5.46 17.21
C HIS A 70 -13.62 4.18 16.77
N TYR A 71 -14.21 3.41 15.85
CA TYR A 71 -13.69 2.09 15.49
C TYR A 71 -13.56 1.92 13.99
N ASP A 72 -12.30 1.79 13.56
CA ASP A 72 -11.93 1.44 12.19
C ASP A 72 -11.67 -0.07 12.09
N LEU A 73 -12.29 -0.69 11.11
CA LEU A 73 -12.08 -2.10 10.78
C LEU A 73 -10.66 -2.33 10.23
N ILE A 74 -10.07 -1.31 9.62
CA ILE A 74 -8.73 -1.36 9.06
C ILE A 74 -7.72 -1.15 10.19
N PRO A 75 -6.84 -2.13 10.46
CA PRO A 75 -5.81 -1.95 11.48
C PRO A 75 -4.92 -0.74 11.18
N GLY A 76 -4.65 0.07 12.21
CA GLY A 76 -3.87 1.30 12.06
C GLY A 76 -2.43 1.10 11.54
N TRP A 77 -1.91 -0.12 11.50
CA TRP A 77 -0.59 -0.44 10.94
C TRP A 77 -0.60 -0.60 9.41
N ILE A 78 -1.75 -0.82 8.77
CA ILE A 78 -1.83 -1.06 7.32
C ILE A 78 -1.34 0.17 6.53
N ASN A 79 -1.89 1.36 6.81
CA ASN A 79 -1.55 2.57 6.06
C ASN A 79 -0.07 2.98 6.20
N PRO A 80 0.53 2.99 7.42
CA PRO A 80 1.96 3.22 7.58
C PRO A 80 2.81 2.17 6.87
N THR A 81 2.41 0.89 6.92
CA THR A 81 3.17 -0.20 6.29
C THR A 81 3.20 -0.05 4.77
N ILE A 82 2.05 0.26 4.15
CA ILE A 82 1.96 0.54 2.70
C ILE A 82 2.87 1.72 2.34
N ALA A 83 2.82 2.82 3.12
CA ALA A 83 3.64 4.00 2.87
C ALA A 83 5.15 3.66 2.94
N VAL A 84 5.59 2.98 4.00
CA VAL A 84 6.99 2.59 4.18
C VAL A 84 7.46 1.66 3.06
N LEU A 85 6.66 0.66 2.70
CA LEU A 85 7.00 -0.29 1.63
C LEU A 85 7.03 0.37 0.25
N ALA A 86 6.08 1.26 -0.05
CA ALA A 86 6.03 1.99 -1.31
C ALA A 86 7.22 2.95 -1.45
N VAL A 87 7.54 3.72 -0.40
CA VAL A 87 8.67 4.65 -0.39
C VAL A 87 10.00 3.91 -0.49
N SER A 88 10.20 2.85 0.31
CA SER A 88 11.43 2.06 0.28
C SER A 88 11.59 1.31 -1.05
N GLY A 89 10.53 0.69 -1.55
CA GLY A 89 10.51 -0.02 -2.83
C GLY A 89 10.78 0.90 -4.02
N GLY A 90 10.09 2.04 -4.07
CA GLY A 90 10.30 3.08 -5.07
C GLY A 90 11.71 3.66 -5.01
N GLY A 91 12.22 3.98 -3.82
CA GLY A 91 13.57 4.48 -3.62
C GLY A 91 14.65 3.51 -4.13
N MET A 92 14.49 2.21 -3.83
CA MET A 92 15.42 1.18 -4.32
C MET A 92 15.35 1.01 -5.84
N ALA A 93 14.17 1.12 -6.45
CA ALA A 93 14.01 1.05 -7.91
C ALA A 93 14.68 2.25 -8.60
N VAL A 94 14.49 3.47 -8.09
CA VAL A 94 15.14 4.69 -8.59
C VAL A 94 16.66 4.57 -8.49
N PHE A 95 17.17 4.16 -7.32
CA PHE A 95 18.60 3.98 -7.13
C PHE A 95 19.19 2.94 -8.09
N ALA A 96 18.51 1.81 -8.28
CA ALA A 96 18.93 0.79 -9.23
C ALA A 96 18.98 1.34 -10.67
N ALA A 97 17.98 2.12 -11.10
CA ALA A 97 17.95 2.73 -12.43
C ALA A 97 19.09 3.73 -12.64
N VAL A 98 19.34 4.63 -11.67
CA VAL A 98 20.42 5.63 -11.75
C VAL A 98 21.81 4.97 -11.79
N SER A 99 22.03 3.92 -10.98
CA SER A 99 23.30 3.19 -11.00
C SER A 99 23.52 2.50 -12.35
N TRP A 100 22.47 1.95 -12.95
CA TRP A 100 22.53 1.27 -14.24
C TRP A 100 22.81 2.25 -15.39
N THR A 101 22.16 3.41 -15.43
CA THR A 101 22.42 4.42 -16.48
C THR A 101 23.85 4.95 -16.40
N SER A 102 24.32 5.23 -15.18
CA SER A 102 25.69 5.66 -14.92
C SER A 102 26.73 4.64 -15.41
N ASP A 103 26.49 3.36 -15.12
CA ASP A 103 27.31 2.24 -15.60
C ASP A 103 27.33 2.13 -17.14
N VAL A 104 26.17 2.32 -17.80
CA VAL A 104 26.05 2.26 -19.27
C VAL A 104 26.78 3.42 -19.94
N VAL A 105 26.60 4.64 -19.44
CA VAL A 105 27.27 5.83 -19.97
C VAL A 105 28.79 5.71 -19.81
N GLY A 106 29.26 5.30 -18.63
CA GLY A 106 30.69 5.09 -18.38
C GLY A 106 31.30 3.97 -19.23
N ARG A 107 30.52 2.94 -19.63
CA ARG A 107 30.97 1.94 -20.61
C ARG A 107 31.07 2.53 -22.01
N ARG A 108 30.07 3.32 -22.46
CA ARG A 108 30.07 3.94 -23.80
C ARG A 108 31.23 4.94 -23.98
N ILE A 109 31.52 5.75 -22.97
CA ILE A 109 32.63 6.71 -23.03
C ILE A 109 33.97 5.96 -23.21
N ARG A 110 34.19 4.88 -22.47
CA ARG A 110 35.41 4.07 -22.60
C ARG A 110 35.56 3.39 -23.96
N SER A 111 34.47 2.95 -24.59
CA SER A 111 34.52 2.36 -25.93
C SER A 111 34.69 3.38 -27.06
N ALA A 112 34.41 4.67 -26.82
CA ALA A 112 34.57 5.72 -27.83
C ALA A 112 35.96 6.38 -27.80
N GLY A 113 36.70 6.22 -26.69
CA GLY A 113 38.08 6.71 -26.55
C GLY A 113 39.15 5.64 -26.79
N ALA A 114 38.77 4.39 -27.06
CA ALA A 114 39.63 3.28 -27.46
C ALA A 114 39.51 3.05 -28.97
#